data_AF-A0A7W8JRL8-F1
#
_entry.id   AF-A0A7W8JRL8-F1
#
_cell.length_a   1.000
_cell.length_b   1.000
_cell.length_c   1.000
_cell.angle_alpha   90.00
_cell.angle_beta   90.00
_cell.angle_gamma   90.00
#
_symmetry.space_group_name_H-M   'P 1'
#
loop_
_entity.id
_entity.type
_entity.pdbx_description
1 polymer ?
#
loop_
_entity_poly.entity_id
_entity_poly.type
_entity_poly.pdbx_seq_one_letter_code
_entity_poly.pdbx_strand_id
1 'polypeptide(L)' 'MTGSTPQTHTRTVDGTTYTVETSQHERGISIVVTVPGVGPEEENDRTYASIDEALAAGDEIARSLIRRKSHTR' A
#
# COMPACT_ATOMS: atom_id res chain seq x y z
N MET A 1 19.23 13.14 -10.51
CA MET A 1 18.39 13.01 -9.30
C MET A 1 17.01 12.55 -9.76
N THR A 2 16.82 11.25 -9.98
CA THR A 2 15.50 10.70 -10.34
C THR A 2 14.67 10.58 -9.08
N GLY A 3 14.08 11.70 -8.66
CA GLY A 3 13.04 11.66 -7.63
C GLY A 3 11.86 10.90 -8.21
N SER A 4 11.63 9.67 -7.76
CA SER A 4 10.45 8.95 -8.19
C SER A 4 9.23 9.67 -7.64
N THR A 5 8.35 10.09 -8.54
CA THR A 5 7.07 10.65 -8.15
C THR A 5 6.29 9.57 -7.38
N PRO A 6 5.84 9.83 -6.15
CA PRO A 6 4.98 8.90 -5.43
C PRO A 6 3.73 8.60 -6.26
N GLN A 7 3.36 7.32 -6.34
CA GLN A 7 2.12 6.87 -6.97
C GLN A 7 1.12 6.53 -5.86
N THR A 8 -0.02 7.21 -5.88
CA THR A 8 -1.12 6.95 -4.96
C THR A 8 -2.11 6.00 -5.60
N HIS A 9 -2.45 4.94 -4.87
CA HIS A 9 -3.48 3.97 -5.22
C HIS A 9 -4.56 4.01 -4.16
N THR A 10 -5.82 4.07 -4.57
CA THR A 10 -6.96 3.90 -3.66
C THR A 10 -7.61 2.56 -3.91
N ARG A 11 -7.91 1.84 -2.83
CA ARG A 11 -8.63 0.56 -2.88
C ARG A 11 -9.72 0.60 -1.83
N THR A 12 -10.93 0.18 -2.16
CA THR A 12 -12.01 0.05 -1.18
C THR A 12 -12.26 -1.43 -0.92
N VAL A 13 -12.25 -1.84 0.35
CA VAL A 13 -12.60 -3.21 0.79
C VAL A 13 -13.59 -3.10 1.93
N ASP A 14 -14.67 -3.86 1.86
CA ASP A 14 -15.78 -3.86 2.84
C ASP A 14 -16.29 -2.47 3.26
N GLY A 15 -16.30 -1.51 2.32
CA GLY A 15 -16.74 -0.13 2.54
C GLY A 15 -15.68 0.79 3.15
N THR A 16 -14.52 0.25 3.54
CA THR A 16 -13.35 1.01 3.99
C THR A 16 -12.47 1.37 2.80
N THR A 17 -12.12 2.65 2.65
CA THR A 17 -11.23 3.11 1.57
C THR A 17 -9.81 3.26 2.08
N TYR A 18 -8.90 2.44 1.56
CA TYR A 18 -7.48 2.47 1.86
C TYR A 18 -6.74 3.31 0.83
N THR A 19 -5.80 4.12 1.31
CA THR A 19 -4.86 4.85 0.45
C THR A 19 -3.49 4.21 0.56
N VAL A 20 -2.99 3.68 -0.55
CA VAL A 20 -1.66 3.07 -0.66
C VAL A 20 -0.77 3.99 -1.49
N GLU A 21 0.23 4.57 -0.85
CA GLU A 21 1.23 5.40 -1.51
C GLU A 21 2.49 4.58 -1.74
N THR A 22 2.93 4.51 -2.99
CA THR A 22 4.17 3.82 -3.36
C THR A 22 5.18 4.82 -3.86
N SER A 23 6.38 4.78 -3.30
CA SER A 23 7.51 5.59 -3.75
C SER A 23 8.65 4.67 -4.13
N GLN A 24 9.14 4.81 -5.35
CA GLN A 24 10.35 4.11 -5.76
C GLN A 24 11.57 4.92 -5.32
N HIS A 25 12.59 4.23 -4.85
CA HIS A 25 13.87 4.83 -4.52
C HIS A 25 14.97 3.99 -5.14
N GLU A 26 16.17 4.55 -5.29
CA GLU A 26 17.32 3.82 -5.85
C GLU A 26 17.61 2.51 -5.09
N ARG A 27 17.21 2.44 -3.81
CA ARG A 27 17.43 1.30 -2.91
C ARG A 27 16.23 0.36 -2.74
N GLY A 28 15.06 0.65 -3.30
CA GLY A 28 13.87 -0.19 -3.10
C GLY A 28 12.54 0.49 -3.38
N ILE A 29 11.45 -0.16 -2.99
CA ILE A 29 10.08 0.36 -3.09
C ILE A 29 9.60 0.61 -1.66
N SER A 30 9.20 1.83 -1.35
CA SER A 30 8.51 2.18 -0.11
C SER A 30 7.01 2.14 -0.35
N ILE A 31 6.26 1.57 0.59
CA ILE A 31 4.80 1.46 0.53
C ILE A 31 4.24 1.94 1.86
N VAL A 32 3.41 2.98 1.80
CA VAL A 32 2.70 3.53 2.95
C VAL A 32 1.22 3.24 2.75
N VAL A 33 0.59 2.66 3.77
CA VAL A 33 -0.83 2.29 3.73
C VAL A 33 -1.55 3.11 4.81
N THR A 34 -2.54 3.89 4.38
CA THR A 34 -3.39 4.69 5.27
C THR A 34 -4.77 4.06 5.35
N VAL A 35 -5.20 3.75 6.57
CA VAL A 35 -6.53 3.21 6.88
C VAL A 35 -7.35 4.29 7.59
N PRO A 36 -8.46 4.80 7.01
CA PRO A 36 -9.29 5.80 7.67
C PRO A 36 -10.09 5.17 8.81
N GLY A 37 -10.22 5.90 9.93
CA GLY A 37 -11.05 5.49 11.07
C GLY A 37 -10.33 4.64 12.13
N VAL A 38 -9.06 4.28 11.94
CA VAL A 38 -8.26 3.61 12.97
C VAL A 38 -7.65 4.66 13.90
N GLY A 39 -8.42 5.08 14.90
CA GLY A 39 -7.89 5.82 16.05
C GLY A 39 -7.19 4.86 17.03
N PRO A 40 -6.30 5.36 17.90
CA PRO A 40 -5.62 4.54 18.90
C PRO A 40 -6.56 3.87 19.92
N GLU A 41 -7.85 4.20 19.91
CA GLU A 41 -8.83 3.76 20.92
C GLU A 41 -9.86 2.73 20.39
N GLU A 42 -9.83 2.38 19.09
CA GLU A 42 -10.79 1.42 18.49
C GLU A 42 -10.06 0.25 17.80
N GLU A 43 -9.17 -0.40 18.55
CA GLU A 43 -8.62 -1.71 18.21
C GLU A 43 -9.71 -2.78 18.41
N ASN A 44 -10.50 -3.03 17.36
CA ASN A 44 -11.44 -4.15 17.31
C ASN A 44 -10.97 -5.15 16.24
N ASP A 45 -11.45 -6.40 16.28
CA ASP A 45 -11.07 -7.46 15.32
C ASP A 45 -11.26 -7.03 13.85
N ARG A 46 -12.25 -6.16 13.60
CA ARG A 46 -12.51 -5.57 12.27
C ARG A 46 -11.39 -4.63 11.79
N THR A 47 -10.73 -3.93 12.70
CA THR A 47 -9.58 -3.06 12.43
C THR A 47 -8.38 -3.89 12.02
N TYR A 48 -8.11 -4.99 12.73
CA TYR A 48 -7.02 -5.91 12.40
C TYR A 48 -7.23 -6.61 11.06
N ALA A 49 -8.46 -7.06 10.76
CA ALA A 49 -8.80 -7.60 9.44
C ALA A 49 -8.57 -6.56 8.32
N SER A 50 -8.99 -5.31 8.56
CA SER A 50 -8.77 -4.21 7.61
C SER A 50 -7.28 -3.92 7.36
N ILE A 51 -6.43 -4.05 8.39
CA ILE A 51 -4.98 -3.87 8.27
C ILE A 51 -4.37 -5.02 7.46
N ASP A 52 -4.78 -6.27 7.71
CA ASP A 52 -4.26 -7.45 7.00
C ASP A 52 -4.58 -7.37 5.50
N GLU A 53 -5.82 -6.99 5.14
CA GLU A 53 -6.21 -6.78 3.76
C GLU A 53 -5.45 -5.63 3.09
N ALA A 54 -5.20 -4.55 3.82
CA ALA A 54 -4.47 -3.41 3.30
C ALA A 54 -2.97 -3.75 3.09
N LEU A 55 -2.38 -4.58 3.96
CA LEU A 55 -1.04 -5.13 3.78
C LEU A 55 -0.98 -6.10 2.59
N ALA A 56 -1.97 -6.97 2.43
CA ALA A 56 -2.06 -7.88 1.29
C ALA A 56 -2.15 -7.11 -0.04
N ALA A 57 -2.95 -6.04 -0.09
CA ALA A 57 -3.02 -5.15 -1.25
C ALA A 57 -1.67 -4.45 -1.52
N GLY A 58 -0.97 -4.02 -0.48
CA GLY A 58 0.38 -3.47 -0.58
C GLY A 58 1.38 -4.47 -1.17
N ASP A 59 1.39 -5.72 -0.71
CA ASP A 59 2.28 -6.79 -1.20
C ASP A 59 1.99 -7.12 -2.68
N GLU A 60 0.72 -7.18 -3.09
CA GLU A 60 0.33 -7.40 -4.49
C GLU A 60 0.87 -6.28 -5.41
N ILE A 61 0.71 -5.02 -4.98
CA ILE A 61 1.22 -3.87 -5.72
C ILE A 61 2.76 -3.92 -5.80
N ALA A 62 3.43 -4.24 -4.68
CA ALA A 62 4.89 -4.40 -4.63
C ALA A 62 5.38 -5.44 -5.65
N ARG A 63 4.75 -6.62 -5.65
CA ARG A 63 5.07 -7.72 -6.57
C ARG A 63 4.84 -7.33 -8.02
N SER A 64 3.74 -6.64 -8.33
CA SER A 64 3.44 -6.14 -9.67
C SER A 64 4.52 -5.15 -10.16
N LEU A 65 4.98 -4.25 -9.28
CA LEU A 65 6.05 -3.30 -9.59
C LEU A 65 7.39 -4.01 -9.84
N ILE A 66 7.76 -4.98 -8.99
CA ILE A 66 8.99 -5.78 -9.14
C ILE A 66 8.96 -6.60 -10.43
N ARG A 67 7.82 -7.23 -10.73
CA ARG A 67 7.64 -8.00 -11.97
C ARG A 67 7.78 -7.10 -13.20
N ARG A 68 7.17 -5.91 -13.21
CA ARG A 68 7.31 -4.94 -14.31
C ARG A 68 8.77 -4.53 -14.54
N LYS A 69 9.56 -4.33 -13.48
CA LYS A 69 11.00 -4.04 -13.58
C LYS A 69 11.81 -5.18 -14.17
N SER A 70 11.36 -6.43 -14.00
CA SER A 70 12.05 -7.62 -14.52
C SER A 70 11.78 -7.87 -16.00
N HIS A 71 10.74 -7.25 -16.57
CA HIS A 71 10.35 -7.42 -17.98
C HIS A 71 10.95 -6.37 -18.92
N THR A 72 11.51 -5.28 -18.36
CA THR A 72 12.19 -4.22 -19.11
C THR A 72 13.70 -4.39 -19.17
N ARG A 73 14.20 -5.62 -18.99
CA ARG A 73 15.64 -5.93 -19.04
C ARG A 73 15.97 -6.95 -20.11
#